data_AF-A0A1H4AW36-F1
#
_entry.id   AF-A0A1H4AW36-F1
#
_cell.length_a   1.000
_cell.length_b   1.000
_cell.length_c   1.000
_cell.angle_alpha   90.00
_cell.angle_beta   90.00
_cell.angle_gamma   90.00
#
_symmetry.space_group_name_H-M   'P 1'
#
loop_
_entity.id
_entity.type
_entity.pdbx_description
1 polymer ?
#
loop_
_entity_poly.entity_id
_entity_poly.type
_entity_poly.pdbx_seq_one_letter_code
_entity_poly.pdbx_strand_id
1 'polypeptide(L)'
;MWTKPIQLQSDKDIPAGNGYFNIQGKGICYNRYPVKNADPETFVWQLDFARDKNRCYRAGEAFREADPATFEVLNIYFARDKNHIYNVAGIDKKVDYETFTVLDTGFFVDEEGRKRKTTSFAKDKNGLWMMEYYSYKPVAIKGVDAESFERIDDSYARDKKYLLWRGKKVIKADPATFVALNANYGKDARNVILQDTLFRQADYETFQVFKENITIAKDKNTYYHFDAEITEAEFKDLLQRQGAW
;
A
#
# COMPACT_ATOMS: atom_id res chain seq x y z
N MET A 1 -16.71 1.97 -9.04
CA MET A 1 -18.12 1.67 -9.33
C MET A 1 -18.56 0.61 -8.35
N TRP A 2 -19.72 0.81 -7.73
CA TRP A 2 -20.32 -0.12 -6.78
C TRP A 2 -20.82 -1.38 -7.48
N THR A 3 -20.61 -2.54 -6.86
CA THR A 3 -20.99 -3.84 -7.43
C THR A 3 -21.88 -4.61 -6.46
N LYS A 4 -22.83 -5.39 -6.99
CA LYS A 4 -23.64 -6.32 -6.19
C LYS A 4 -22.80 -7.55 -5.78
N PRO A 5 -23.00 -8.10 -4.58
CA PRO A 5 -22.41 -9.39 -4.22
C PRO A 5 -22.85 -10.50 -5.18
N ILE A 6 -21.93 -11.41 -5.50
CA ILE A 6 -22.25 -12.61 -6.28
C ILE A 6 -23.18 -13.50 -5.46
N GLN A 7 -24.22 -14.03 -6.10
CA GLN A 7 -25.15 -14.98 -5.49
C GLN A 7 -24.55 -16.39 -5.52
N LEU A 8 -24.49 -17.07 -4.37
CA LEU A 8 -23.96 -18.42 -4.23
C LEU A 8 -24.96 -19.34 -3.55
N GLN A 9 -24.98 -20.62 -3.94
CA GLN A 9 -25.82 -21.64 -3.29
C GLN A 9 -25.20 -22.10 -1.97
N SER A 10 -23.86 -22.20 -1.92
CA SER A 10 -23.12 -22.69 -0.77
C SER A 10 -21.86 -21.86 -0.51
N ASP A 11 -21.37 -21.88 0.72
CA ASP A 11 -20.06 -21.30 1.07
C ASP A 11 -18.86 -22.09 0.51
N LYS A 12 -19.10 -23.30 0.04
CA LYS A 12 -18.14 -24.11 -0.72
C LYS A 12 -17.86 -23.54 -2.11
N ASP A 13 -18.74 -22.69 -2.63
CA ASP A 13 -18.66 -22.10 -3.97
C ASP A 13 -17.90 -20.77 -3.98
N ILE A 14 -17.38 -20.33 -2.83
CA ILE A 14 -16.65 -19.07 -2.72
C ILE A 14 -15.33 -19.19 -3.51
N PRO A 15 -15.08 -18.28 -4.48
CA PRO A 15 -13.84 -18.27 -5.23
C PRO A 15 -12.66 -17.89 -4.34
N ALA A 16 -11.45 -18.21 -4.78
CA ALA A 16 -10.23 -17.78 -4.10
C ALA A 16 -10.15 -16.24 -4.02
N GLY A 17 -9.65 -15.74 -2.89
CA GLY A 17 -9.53 -14.31 -2.61
C GLY A 17 -10.57 -13.82 -1.61
N ASN A 18 -10.52 -12.51 -1.34
CA ASN A 18 -11.44 -11.85 -0.43
C ASN A 18 -12.59 -11.18 -1.19
N GLY A 19 -13.81 -11.25 -0.66
CA GLY A 19 -14.95 -10.59 -1.29
C GLY A 19 -16.26 -10.68 -0.51
N TYR A 20 -17.27 -9.98 -1.00
CA TYR A 20 -18.63 -10.05 -0.50
C TYR A 20 -19.50 -10.94 -1.40
N PHE A 21 -20.28 -11.82 -0.76
CA PHE A 21 -21.14 -12.80 -1.40
C PHE A 21 -22.52 -12.77 -0.76
N ASN A 22 -23.57 -13.07 -1.52
CA ASN A 22 -24.88 -13.37 -0.95
C ASN A 22 -25.09 -14.88 -1.04
N ILE A 23 -25.09 -15.56 0.10
CA ILE A 23 -25.12 -17.02 0.17
C ILE A 23 -26.52 -17.46 0.60
N GLN A 24 -27.12 -18.38 -0.15
CA GLN A 24 -28.44 -18.90 0.15
C GLN A 24 -28.53 -19.43 1.60
N GLY A 25 -29.55 -18.98 2.33
CA GLY A 25 -29.76 -19.34 3.75
C GLY A 25 -28.83 -18.64 4.76
N LYS A 26 -27.78 -17.92 4.32
CA LYS A 26 -26.88 -17.14 5.19
C LYS A 26 -26.98 -15.63 5.00
N GLY A 27 -27.43 -15.17 3.82
CA GLY A 27 -27.47 -13.75 3.47
C GLY A 27 -26.10 -13.22 3.05
N ILE A 28 -25.85 -11.93 3.31
CA ILE A 28 -24.58 -11.30 2.95
C ILE A 28 -23.46 -11.83 3.85
N CYS A 29 -22.39 -12.30 3.22
CA CYS A 29 -21.17 -12.73 3.86
C CYS A 29 -19.97 -11.98 3.29
N TYR A 30 -18.98 -11.69 4.13
CA TYR A 30 -17.63 -11.40 3.69
C TYR A 30 -16.82 -12.68 3.81
N ASN A 31 -16.36 -13.21 2.68
CA ASN A 31 -15.90 -14.59 2.57
C ASN A 31 -16.95 -15.55 3.15
N ARG A 32 -16.57 -16.33 4.17
CA ARG A 32 -17.45 -17.31 4.83
C ARG A 32 -18.21 -16.74 6.04
N TYR A 33 -17.94 -15.50 6.41
CA TYR A 33 -18.44 -14.90 7.65
C TYR A 33 -19.65 -14.01 7.36
N PRO A 34 -20.82 -14.26 7.99
CA PRO A 34 -21.99 -13.42 7.83
C PRO A 34 -21.72 -11.97 8.24
N VAL A 35 -22.16 -11.02 7.41
CA VAL A 35 -22.10 -9.58 7.69
C VAL A 35 -23.32 -9.22 8.54
N LYS A 36 -23.07 -8.88 9.81
CA LYS A 36 -24.14 -8.65 10.78
C LYS A 36 -25.02 -7.45 10.38
N ASN A 37 -26.33 -7.66 10.40
CA ASN A 37 -27.35 -6.66 10.07
C ASN A 37 -27.25 -6.06 8.65
N ALA A 38 -26.60 -6.75 7.71
CA ALA A 38 -26.60 -6.33 6.32
C ALA A 38 -28.00 -6.46 5.71
N ASP A 39 -28.37 -5.48 4.90
CA ASP A 39 -29.57 -5.51 4.05
C ASP A 39 -29.18 -6.04 2.66
N PRO A 40 -29.52 -7.31 2.32
CA PRO A 40 -29.05 -7.92 1.07
C PRO A 40 -29.59 -7.25 -0.20
N GLU A 41 -30.78 -6.64 -0.13
CA GLU A 41 -31.44 -6.01 -1.27
C GLU A 41 -30.68 -4.77 -1.73
N THR A 42 -30.15 -3.99 -0.79
CA THR A 42 -29.46 -2.73 -1.07
C THR A 42 -27.93 -2.83 -0.96
N PHE A 43 -27.39 -3.94 -0.47
CA PHE A 43 -25.95 -4.14 -0.33
C PHE A 43 -25.20 -3.99 -1.65
N VAL A 44 -24.13 -3.21 -1.63
CA VAL A 44 -23.15 -3.06 -2.71
C VAL A 44 -21.75 -2.87 -2.14
N TRP A 45 -20.73 -3.23 -2.91
CA TRP A 45 -19.34 -3.18 -2.44
C TRP A 45 -18.35 -2.67 -3.51
N GLN A 46 -17.22 -2.16 -3.06
CA GLN A 46 -16.11 -1.64 -3.86
C GLN A 46 -14.81 -1.65 -3.02
N LEU A 47 -13.73 -2.30 -3.51
CA LEU A 47 -12.39 -2.30 -2.87
C LEU A 47 -12.42 -2.65 -1.37
N ASP A 48 -13.09 -3.75 -1.01
CA ASP A 48 -13.34 -4.24 0.36
C ASP A 48 -14.27 -3.37 1.24
N PHE A 49 -14.61 -2.16 0.80
CA PHE A 49 -15.66 -1.36 1.39
C PHE A 49 -17.03 -1.79 0.86
N ALA A 50 -18.06 -1.62 1.67
CA ALA A 50 -19.43 -1.86 1.26
C ALA A 50 -20.39 -0.88 1.91
N ARG A 51 -21.58 -0.78 1.35
CA ARG A 51 -22.70 -0.08 1.97
C ARG A 51 -24.02 -0.77 1.61
N ASP A 52 -24.99 -0.60 2.47
CA ASP A 52 -26.40 -0.82 2.18
C ASP A 52 -27.19 0.45 2.55
N LYS A 53 -28.52 0.40 2.55
CA LYS A 53 -29.34 1.58 2.87
C LYS A 53 -29.19 2.08 4.31
N ASN A 54 -28.67 1.24 5.22
CA ASN A 54 -28.62 1.51 6.66
C ASN A 54 -27.18 1.70 7.19
N ARG A 55 -26.18 1.08 6.57
CA ARG A 55 -24.81 0.99 7.12
C ARG A 55 -23.73 0.98 6.05
N CYS A 56 -22.52 1.34 6.46
CA CYS A 56 -21.28 1.16 5.70
C CYS A 56 -20.38 0.15 6.38
N TYR A 57 -19.58 -0.57 5.60
CA TYR A 57 -18.77 -1.68 6.06
C TYR A 57 -17.38 -1.67 5.44
N ARG A 58 -16.45 -2.37 6.09
CA ARG A 58 -15.19 -2.81 5.52
C ARG A 58 -14.88 -4.23 5.99
N ALA A 59 -14.53 -5.10 5.06
CA ALA A 59 -14.26 -6.52 5.33
C ALA A 59 -15.31 -7.20 6.24
N GLY A 60 -16.60 -6.86 6.07
CA GLY A 60 -17.71 -7.40 6.86
C GLY A 60 -17.99 -6.67 8.19
N GLU A 61 -17.13 -5.76 8.62
CA GLU A 61 -17.31 -4.98 9.84
C GLU A 61 -17.95 -3.61 9.55
N ALA A 62 -18.95 -3.22 10.34
CA ALA A 62 -19.65 -1.96 10.13
C ALA A 62 -18.87 -0.76 10.70
N PHE A 63 -18.81 0.34 9.95
CA PHE A 63 -18.34 1.61 10.48
C PHE A 63 -19.37 2.22 11.43
N ARG A 64 -18.89 2.80 12.53
CA ARG A 64 -19.71 3.63 13.40
C ARG A 64 -19.92 4.99 12.76
N GLU A 65 -21.14 5.51 12.88
CA GLU A 65 -21.50 6.89 12.49
C GLU A 65 -21.30 7.20 10.99
N ALA A 66 -21.17 6.18 10.15
CA ALA A 66 -21.09 6.36 8.71
C ALA A 66 -22.47 6.65 8.12
N ASP A 67 -22.52 7.63 7.22
CA ASP A 67 -23.68 7.97 6.41
C ASP A 67 -23.64 7.18 5.09
N PRO A 68 -24.49 6.15 4.92
CA PRO A 68 -24.49 5.32 3.73
C PRO A 68 -24.92 6.06 2.47
N ALA A 69 -25.77 7.10 2.58
CA ALA A 69 -26.26 7.82 1.41
C ALA A 69 -25.12 8.57 0.71
N THR A 70 -24.16 9.09 1.48
CA THR A 70 -23.03 9.90 0.99
C THR A 70 -21.69 9.15 0.95
N PHE A 71 -21.68 7.86 1.30
CA PHE A 71 -20.45 7.07 1.37
C PHE A 71 -19.81 6.84 0.00
N GLU A 72 -18.54 7.22 -0.11
CA GLU A 72 -17.70 7.16 -1.30
C GLU A 72 -16.39 6.46 -0.98
N VAL A 73 -16.00 5.51 -1.83
CA VAL A 73 -14.70 4.83 -1.72
C VAL A 73 -13.67 5.61 -2.52
N LEU A 74 -12.68 6.17 -1.81
CA LEU A 74 -11.62 7.00 -2.41
C LEU A 74 -10.53 6.11 -3.02
N ASN A 75 -10.06 5.11 -2.26
CA ASN A 75 -9.12 4.10 -2.74
C ASN A 75 -9.23 2.80 -1.89
N ILE A 76 -8.26 1.88 -1.98
CA ILE A 76 -8.35 0.61 -1.23
C ILE A 76 -8.20 0.75 0.30
N TYR A 77 -7.69 1.89 0.77
CA TYR A 77 -7.45 2.19 2.17
C TYR A 77 -8.41 3.21 2.76
N PHE A 78 -8.95 4.11 1.93
CA PHE A 78 -9.76 5.24 2.36
C PHE A 78 -11.14 5.29 1.71
N ALA A 79 -12.11 5.70 2.52
CA ALA A 79 -13.44 6.08 2.09
C ALA A 79 -13.85 7.37 2.81
N ARG A 80 -14.90 8.04 2.36
CA ARG A 80 -15.48 9.19 3.05
C ARG A 80 -16.99 9.13 3.02
N ASP A 81 -17.62 9.80 3.96
CA ASP A 81 -19.00 10.26 3.82
C ASP A 81 -19.01 11.79 3.92
N LYS A 82 -20.19 12.41 4.05
CA LYS A 82 -20.31 13.88 4.17
C LYS A 82 -19.66 14.51 5.42
N ASN A 83 -19.31 13.71 6.44
CA ASN A 83 -18.85 14.17 7.74
C ASN A 83 -17.42 13.71 8.07
N HIS A 84 -16.99 12.56 7.55
CA HIS A 84 -15.79 11.87 8.02
C HIS A 84 -14.98 11.26 6.88
N ILE A 85 -13.66 11.21 7.08
CA ILE A 85 -12.76 10.32 6.37
C ILE A 85 -12.59 9.02 7.19
N TYR A 86 -12.69 7.89 6.52
CA TYR A 86 -12.49 6.56 7.09
C TYR A 86 -11.20 5.95 6.53
N ASN A 87 -10.35 5.44 7.40
CA ASN A 87 -9.26 4.53 7.05
C ASN A 87 -9.67 3.08 7.38
N VAL A 88 -8.74 2.13 7.24
CA VAL A 88 -9.00 0.70 7.48
C VAL A 88 -9.40 0.36 8.92
N ALA A 89 -9.14 1.25 9.88
CA ALA A 89 -9.47 1.10 11.29
C ALA A 89 -10.69 1.94 11.75
N GLY A 90 -11.35 2.67 10.84
CA GLY A 90 -12.52 3.51 11.16
C GLY A 90 -12.30 4.99 10.87
N ILE A 91 -13.03 5.86 11.58
CA ILE A 91 -12.93 7.32 11.44
C ILE A 91 -11.50 7.78 11.72
N ASP A 92 -10.90 8.46 10.76
CA ASP A 92 -9.59 9.10 10.94
C ASP A 92 -9.76 10.53 11.42
N LYS A 93 -9.47 10.76 12.71
CA LYS A 93 -9.59 12.07 13.35
C LYS A 93 -8.36 12.96 13.14
N LYS A 94 -7.30 12.44 12.51
CA LYS A 94 -6.04 13.18 12.35
C LYS A 94 -5.96 13.93 11.03
N VAL A 95 -6.69 13.45 10.02
CA VAL A 95 -6.75 14.06 8.69
C VAL A 95 -7.75 15.21 8.67
N ASP A 96 -7.51 16.20 7.83
CA ASP A 96 -8.43 17.28 7.57
C ASP A 96 -9.41 16.91 6.45
N TYR A 97 -10.71 16.86 6.79
CA TYR A 97 -11.76 16.43 5.86
C TYR A 97 -11.82 17.25 4.57
N GLU A 98 -11.77 18.58 4.68
CA GLU A 98 -12.00 19.50 3.55
C GLU A 98 -10.90 19.42 2.48
N THR A 99 -9.66 19.14 2.91
CA THR A 99 -8.50 19.14 2.02
C THR A 99 -7.96 17.74 1.71
N PHE A 100 -8.58 16.69 2.26
CA PHE A 100 -8.10 15.32 2.09
C PHE A 100 -8.23 14.83 0.65
N THR A 101 -7.12 14.38 0.08
CA THR A 101 -7.05 13.84 -1.28
C THR A 101 -6.16 12.60 -1.29
N VAL A 102 -6.66 11.49 -1.81
CA VAL A 102 -5.82 10.31 -2.12
C VAL A 102 -4.99 10.58 -3.37
N LEU A 103 -3.73 10.18 -3.37
CA LEU A 103 -2.79 10.42 -4.48
C LEU A 103 -2.60 9.19 -5.36
N ASP A 104 -3.14 8.04 -4.95
CA ASP A 104 -3.09 6.79 -5.70
C ASP A 104 -4.24 5.84 -5.32
N THR A 105 -4.33 4.74 -6.05
CA THR A 105 -5.33 3.67 -5.84
C THR A 105 -5.01 2.76 -4.65
N GLY A 106 -3.77 2.77 -4.16
CA GLY A 106 -3.22 1.85 -3.17
C GLY A 106 -3.09 0.39 -3.63
N PHE A 107 -3.21 0.12 -4.94
CA PHE A 107 -2.95 -1.19 -5.52
C PHE A 107 -2.31 -1.07 -6.90
N PHE A 108 -1.50 -2.06 -7.28
CA PHE A 108 -1.12 -2.31 -8.67
C PHE A 108 -1.88 -3.52 -9.21
N VAL A 109 -1.88 -3.68 -10.53
CA VAL A 109 -2.46 -4.85 -11.20
C VAL A 109 -1.31 -5.74 -11.65
N ASP A 110 -1.27 -6.98 -11.17
CA ASP A 110 -0.25 -7.96 -11.59
C ASP A 110 -0.51 -8.48 -13.02
N GLU A 111 0.41 -9.28 -13.54
CA GLU A 111 0.34 -9.81 -14.93
C GLU A 111 -0.92 -10.64 -15.18
N GLU A 112 -1.49 -11.25 -14.14
CA GLU A 112 -2.76 -11.99 -14.21
C GLU A 112 -4.00 -11.12 -13.99
N GLY A 113 -3.85 -9.80 -13.96
CA GLY A 113 -4.96 -8.86 -13.83
C GLY A 113 -5.49 -8.71 -12.40
N ARG A 114 -4.78 -9.22 -11.38
CA ARG A 114 -5.22 -9.19 -9.97
C ARG A 114 -4.73 -7.91 -9.30
N LYS A 115 -5.61 -7.31 -8.51
CA LYS A 115 -5.27 -6.13 -7.70
C LYS A 115 -4.44 -6.54 -6.49
N ARG A 116 -3.18 -6.09 -6.42
CA ARG A 116 -2.26 -6.32 -5.32
C ARG A 116 -2.11 -5.05 -4.50
N LYS A 117 -2.45 -5.12 -3.21
CA LYS A 117 -2.34 -3.98 -2.30
C LYS A 117 -0.87 -3.57 -2.18
N THR A 118 -0.61 -2.28 -2.19
CA THR A 118 0.73 -1.71 -2.07
C THR A 118 0.67 -0.45 -1.20
N THR A 119 1.82 0.15 -0.93
CA THR A 119 1.89 1.44 -0.24
C THR A 119 1.00 2.47 -0.95
N SER A 120 0.28 3.27 -0.18
CA SER A 120 -0.62 4.30 -0.68
C SER A 120 -0.33 5.63 -0.02
N PHE A 121 -0.45 6.71 -0.78
CA PHE A 121 -0.28 8.08 -0.30
C PHE A 121 -1.58 8.89 -0.40
N ALA A 122 -1.77 9.77 0.57
CA ALA A 122 -2.81 10.79 0.57
C ALA A 122 -2.23 12.10 1.12
N LYS A 123 -2.85 13.23 0.83
CA LYS A 123 -2.47 14.53 1.39
C LYS A 123 -3.67 15.28 1.94
N ASP A 124 -3.39 16.19 2.86
CA ASP A 124 -4.31 17.23 3.32
C ASP A 124 -3.49 18.50 3.63
N LYS A 125 -4.13 19.54 4.18
CA LYS A 125 -3.44 20.78 4.58
C LYS A 125 -2.38 20.58 5.66
N ASN A 126 -2.40 19.47 6.40
CA ASN A 126 -1.46 19.16 7.47
C ASN A 126 -0.20 18.43 6.94
N GLY A 127 -0.28 17.83 5.75
CA GLY A 127 0.85 17.23 5.06
C GLY A 127 0.49 15.96 4.30
N LEU A 128 1.49 15.09 4.14
CA LEU A 128 1.36 13.82 3.45
C LEU A 128 1.09 12.69 4.46
N TRP A 129 0.31 11.70 4.04
CA TRP A 129 -0.09 10.53 4.81
C TRP A 129 0.25 9.29 4.00
N MET A 130 0.82 8.29 4.66
CA MET A 130 1.13 7.00 4.04
C MET A 130 0.36 5.87 4.72
N MET A 131 -0.17 4.96 3.91
CA MET A 131 -0.75 3.69 4.32
C MET A 131 0.06 2.54 3.75
N GLU A 132 0.32 1.52 4.56
CA GLU A 132 0.95 0.28 4.11
C GLU A 132 -0.03 -0.90 4.29
N TYR A 133 0.16 -1.95 3.50
CA TYR A 133 -0.64 -3.17 3.58
C TYR A 133 -0.68 -3.81 4.98
N TYR A 134 0.47 -3.82 5.68
CA TYR A 134 0.59 -4.41 7.01
C TYR A 134 0.29 -3.41 8.14
N SER A 135 -0.11 -2.17 7.83
CA SER A 135 -0.46 -1.16 8.82
C SER A 135 -1.97 -0.94 8.88
N TYR A 136 -2.50 -0.82 10.10
CA TYR A 136 -3.90 -0.47 10.33
C TYR A 136 -4.14 1.04 10.41
N LYS A 137 -3.09 1.87 10.43
CA LYS A 137 -3.22 3.32 10.64
C LYS A 137 -2.33 4.12 9.68
N PRO A 138 -2.79 5.28 9.18
CA PRO A 138 -1.96 6.16 8.39
C PRO A 138 -0.80 6.74 9.20
N VAL A 139 0.35 6.87 8.55
CA VAL A 139 1.55 7.51 9.07
C VAL A 139 1.67 8.90 8.46
N ALA A 140 1.72 9.92 9.31
CA ALA A 140 1.95 11.29 8.86
C ALA A 140 3.43 11.50 8.50
N ILE A 141 3.69 12.04 7.32
CA ILE A 141 5.01 12.42 6.84
C ILE A 141 5.08 13.95 6.85
N LYS A 142 5.71 14.50 7.88
CA LYS A 142 5.71 15.96 8.11
C LYS A 142 6.81 16.67 7.32
N GLY A 143 6.54 17.92 6.96
CA GLY A 143 7.53 18.81 6.34
C GLY A 143 8.03 18.33 4.99
N VAL A 144 7.16 17.66 4.23
CA VAL A 144 7.34 17.37 2.80
C VAL A 144 6.51 18.36 2.00
N ASP A 145 6.92 18.65 0.77
CA ASP A 145 6.16 19.46 -0.17
C ASP A 145 5.15 18.55 -0.90
N ALA A 146 3.94 18.47 -0.37
CA ALA A 146 2.86 17.64 -0.92
C ALA A 146 2.36 18.11 -2.30
N GLU A 147 2.70 19.32 -2.75
CA GLU A 147 2.36 19.79 -4.10
C GLU A 147 3.35 19.29 -5.15
N SER A 148 4.60 19.05 -4.75
CA SER A 148 5.62 18.48 -5.63
C SER A 148 5.83 16.97 -5.45
N PHE A 149 4.97 16.33 -4.66
CA PHE A 149 5.07 14.90 -4.38
C PHE A 149 4.89 14.07 -5.66
N GLU A 150 5.81 13.14 -5.87
CA GLU A 150 5.85 12.21 -6.97
C GLU A 150 6.17 10.82 -6.44
N ARG A 151 5.33 9.84 -6.80
CA ARG A 151 5.64 8.43 -6.55
C ARG A 151 6.61 7.92 -7.61
N ILE A 152 7.69 7.26 -7.20
CA ILE A 152 8.67 6.66 -8.11
C ILE A 152 8.30 5.20 -8.36
N ASP A 153 8.12 4.42 -7.29
CA ASP A 153 7.68 3.03 -7.33
C ASP A 153 6.90 2.65 -6.06
N ASP A 154 6.86 1.36 -5.72
CA ASP A 154 6.18 0.83 -4.52
C ASP A 154 6.88 1.13 -3.19
N SER A 155 8.18 1.42 -3.24
CA SER A 155 9.02 1.72 -2.09
C SER A 155 9.41 3.18 -2.02
N TYR A 156 9.72 3.81 -3.15
CA TYR A 156 10.28 5.14 -3.25
C TYR A 156 9.27 6.17 -3.76
N ALA A 157 9.36 7.35 -3.17
CA ALA A 157 8.69 8.56 -3.63
C ALA A 157 9.59 9.75 -3.35
N ARG A 158 9.29 10.91 -3.93
CA ARG A 158 10.06 12.13 -3.70
C ARG A 158 9.17 13.35 -3.69
N ASP A 159 9.67 14.42 -3.10
CA ASP A 159 9.26 15.78 -3.38
C ASP A 159 10.49 16.58 -3.88
N LYS A 160 10.36 17.89 -4.09
CA LYS A 160 11.49 18.76 -4.51
C LYS A 160 12.69 18.77 -3.55
N LYS A 161 12.52 18.37 -2.30
CA LYS A 161 13.50 18.49 -1.20
C LYS A 161 13.93 17.15 -0.60
N TYR A 162 13.07 16.15 -0.58
CA TYR A 162 13.25 14.89 0.11
C TYR A 162 12.96 13.71 -0.80
N LEU A 163 13.89 12.76 -0.81
CA LEU A 163 13.59 11.39 -1.19
C LEU A 163 12.96 10.67 0.00
N LEU A 164 11.97 9.84 -0.26
CA LEU A 164 11.22 9.05 0.70
C LEU A 164 11.34 7.57 0.35
N TRP A 165 11.64 6.73 1.33
CA TRP A 165 11.48 5.29 1.26
C TRP A 165 10.43 4.86 2.27
N ARG A 166 9.30 4.32 1.80
CA ARG A 166 8.15 3.93 2.65
C ARG A 166 7.83 4.99 3.70
N GLY A 167 7.73 6.24 3.23
CA GLY A 167 7.37 7.41 4.03
C GLY A 167 8.47 7.94 4.96
N LYS A 168 9.63 7.28 5.03
CA LYS A 168 10.79 7.78 5.77
C LYS A 168 11.68 8.63 4.87
N LYS A 169 12.15 9.75 5.38
CA LYS A 169 13.05 10.65 4.64
C LYS A 169 14.45 10.06 4.55
N VAL A 170 14.98 9.95 3.33
CA VAL A 170 16.39 9.61 3.09
C VAL A 170 17.22 10.87 3.29
N ILE A 171 17.85 10.99 4.45
CA ILE A 171 18.57 12.20 4.83
C ILE A 171 19.85 12.37 3.99
N LYS A 172 20.01 13.55 3.37
CA LYS A 172 21.11 13.94 2.46
C LYS A 172 21.10 13.28 1.07
N ALA A 173 20.07 12.52 0.71
CA ALA A 173 19.90 12.08 -0.67
C ALA A 173 19.50 13.26 -1.58
N ASP A 174 19.87 13.17 -2.85
CA ASP A 174 19.41 14.10 -3.88
C ASP A 174 18.16 13.53 -4.60
N PRO A 175 16.94 14.01 -4.29
CA PRO A 175 15.72 13.50 -4.91
C PRO A 175 15.64 13.77 -6.41
N ALA A 176 16.29 14.84 -6.90
CA ALA A 176 16.18 15.25 -8.30
C ALA A 176 16.90 14.27 -9.24
N THR A 177 18.00 13.67 -8.77
CA THR A 177 18.81 12.74 -9.55
C THR A 177 18.60 11.27 -9.17
N PHE A 178 17.70 11.00 -8.23
CA PHE A 178 17.44 9.64 -7.76
C PHE A 178 16.82 8.74 -8.83
N VAL A 179 17.33 7.51 -8.89
CA VAL A 179 16.83 6.40 -9.67
C VAL A 179 16.70 5.17 -8.76
N ALA A 180 15.50 4.61 -8.68
CA ALA A 180 15.26 3.34 -8.01
C ALA A 180 15.88 2.19 -8.82
N LEU A 181 16.62 1.31 -8.15
CA LEU A 181 17.19 0.11 -8.76
C LEU A 181 16.34 -1.13 -8.47
N ASN A 182 15.81 -1.23 -7.24
CA ASN A 182 14.77 -2.16 -6.83
C ASN A 182 14.07 -1.64 -5.55
N ALA A 183 13.24 -2.46 -4.91
CA ALA A 183 12.48 -2.07 -3.71
C ALA A 183 13.33 -1.66 -2.49
N ASN A 184 14.61 -2.05 -2.43
CA ASN A 184 15.52 -1.74 -1.32
C ASN A 184 16.66 -0.81 -1.74
N TYR A 185 17.11 -0.84 -2.99
CA TYR A 185 18.29 -0.10 -3.43
C TYR A 185 17.95 0.95 -4.49
N GLY A 186 18.67 2.06 -4.45
CA GLY A 186 18.62 3.12 -5.45
C GLY A 186 19.96 3.84 -5.55
N LYS A 187 20.06 4.79 -6.48
CA LYS A 187 21.20 5.71 -6.58
C LYS A 187 20.70 7.12 -6.82
N ASP A 188 21.33 8.09 -6.17
CA ASP A 188 21.30 9.48 -6.65
C ASP A 188 22.62 9.79 -7.39
N ALA A 189 22.87 11.04 -7.78
CA ALA A 189 24.07 11.41 -8.54
C ALA A 189 25.41 11.05 -7.89
N ARG A 190 25.45 10.78 -6.57
CA ARG A 190 26.71 10.57 -5.81
C ARG A 190 26.64 9.46 -4.77
N ASN A 191 25.46 8.96 -4.43
CA ASN A 191 25.27 8.01 -3.35
C ASN A 191 24.54 6.77 -3.85
N VAL A 192 25.00 5.62 -3.37
CA VAL A 192 24.14 4.44 -3.29
C VAL A 192 23.22 4.62 -2.09
N ILE A 193 21.95 4.28 -2.27
CA ILE A 193 20.91 4.38 -1.25
C ILE A 193 20.40 2.98 -0.96
N LEU A 194 20.31 2.64 0.32
CA LEU A 194 19.67 1.44 0.81
C LEU A 194 18.54 1.88 1.74
N GLN A 195 17.31 1.65 1.28
CA GLN A 195 16.08 1.99 1.99
C GLN A 195 16.06 3.48 2.37
N ASP A 196 15.95 3.79 3.67
CA ASP A 196 15.93 5.15 4.20
C ASP A 196 17.32 5.75 4.46
N THR A 197 18.40 5.11 3.99
CA THR A 197 19.78 5.49 4.33
C THR A 197 20.72 5.60 3.13
N LEU A 198 21.78 6.39 3.28
CA LEU A 198 22.89 6.42 2.33
C LEU A 198 23.82 5.23 2.60
N PHE A 199 23.97 4.33 1.63
CA PHE A 199 24.80 3.15 1.75
C PHE A 199 26.26 3.48 1.44
N ARG A 200 26.97 4.04 2.42
CA ARG A 200 28.30 4.63 2.24
C ARG A 200 29.43 3.64 1.96
N GLN A 201 29.23 2.36 2.26
CA GLN A 201 30.23 1.31 2.07
C GLN A 201 30.35 0.88 0.60
N ALA A 202 29.27 1.02 -0.16
CA ALA A 202 29.22 0.64 -1.56
C ALA A 202 30.10 1.53 -2.45
N ASP A 203 30.84 0.91 -3.36
CA ASP A 203 31.48 1.60 -4.47
C ASP A 203 30.44 2.07 -5.49
N TYR A 204 30.20 3.38 -5.53
CA TYR A 204 29.15 3.99 -6.34
C TYR A 204 29.20 3.60 -7.82
N GLU A 205 30.39 3.62 -8.43
CA GLU A 205 30.56 3.40 -9.88
C GLU A 205 30.23 1.96 -10.28
N THR A 206 30.60 0.98 -9.44
CA THR A 206 30.49 -0.44 -9.77
C THR A 206 29.32 -1.15 -9.09
N PHE A 207 28.55 -0.46 -8.25
CA PHE A 207 27.42 -1.05 -7.55
C PHE A 207 26.31 -1.54 -8.49
N GLN A 208 25.92 -2.81 -8.31
CA GLN A 208 24.95 -3.55 -9.11
C GLN A 208 23.95 -4.28 -8.21
N VAL A 209 22.68 -4.25 -8.60
CA VAL A 209 21.60 -5.01 -7.96
C VAL A 209 21.19 -6.21 -8.81
N PHE A 210 20.46 -7.13 -8.20
CA PHE A 210 19.89 -8.30 -8.88
C PHE A 210 18.37 -8.16 -8.92
N LYS A 211 17.76 -8.43 -10.10
CA LYS A 211 16.32 -8.23 -10.30
C LYS A 211 15.50 -9.26 -9.52
N GLU A 212 15.99 -10.48 -9.51
CA GLU A 212 15.32 -11.64 -8.95
C GLU A 212 15.41 -11.62 -7.41
N ASN A 213 16.48 -11.02 -6.86
CA ASN A 213 16.67 -10.90 -5.42
C ASN A 213 16.91 -9.44 -4.99
N ILE A 214 15.86 -8.84 -4.43
CA ILE A 214 15.88 -7.45 -3.98
C ILE A 214 16.73 -7.20 -2.73
N THR A 215 17.24 -8.24 -2.06
CA THR A 215 18.00 -8.11 -0.81
C THR A 215 19.50 -8.19 -1.01
N ILE A 216 19.97 -8.56 -2.20
CA ILE A 216 21.40 -8.70 -2.49
C ILE A 216 21.88 -7.70 -3.53
N ALA A 217 23.14 -7.31 -3.41
CA ALA A 217 23.83 -6.45 -4.34
C ALA A 217 25.31 -6.81 -4.35
N LYS A 218 26.07 -6.19 -5.25
CA LYS A 218 27.54 -6.29 -5.25
C LYS A 218 28.16 -5.01 -5.78
N ASP A 219 29.44 -4.85 -5.53
CA ASP A 219 30.29 -3.92 -6.26
C ASP A 219 31.63 -4.58 -6.60
N LYS A 220 32.65 -3.81 -7.00
CA LYS A 220 33.98 -4.35 -7.33
C LYS A 220 34.75 -4.92 -6.14
N ASN A 221 34.38 -4.55 -4.92
CA ASN A 221 35.08 -4.91 -3.69
C ASN A 221 34.46 -6.15 -3.03
N THR A 222 33.12 -6.23 -2.98
CA THR A 222 32.42 -7.27 -2.20
C THR A 222 30.97 -7.51 -2.65
N TYR A 223 30.31 -8.47 -1.98
CA TYR A 223 28.90 -8.78 -2.09
C TYR A 223 28.15 -8.29 -0.86
N TYR A 224 26.88 -7.96 -1.01
CA TYR A 224 26.05 -7.45 0.06
C TYR A 224 24.74 -8.24 0.20
N HIS A 225 24.29 -8.42 1.44
CA HIS A 225 22.91 -8.72 1.80
C HIS A 225 22.39 -7.57 2.66
N PHE A 226 21.51 -6.74 2.09
CA PHE A 226 21.16 -5.41 2.62
C PHE A 226 22.41 -4.54 2.83
N ASP A 227 22.71 -4.22 4.09
CA ASP A 227 23.86 -3.42 4.53
C ASP A 227 25.05 -4.29 4.98
N ALA A 228 24.89 -5.62 5.03
CA ALA A 228 25.93 -6.53 5.46
C ALA A 228 26.80 -6.98 4.28
N GLU A 229 28.12 -6.84 4.40
CA GLU A 229 29.06 -7.53 3.52
C GLU A 229 28.96 -9.05 3.74
N ILE A 230 28.94 -9.81 2.64
CA ILE A 230 28.84 -11.28 2.66
C ILE A 230 29.91 -11.90 1.78
N THR A 231 30.23 -13.16 2.05
CA THR A 231 31.14 -13.95 1.23
C THR A 231 30.49 -14.34 -0.11
N GLU A 232 31.32 -14.67 -1.10
CA GLU A 232 30.83 -15.20 -2.38
C GLU A 232 30.01 -16.50 -2.21
N ALA A 233 30.35 -17.32 -1.19
CA ALA A 233 29.62 -18.55 -0.89
C ALA A 233 28.19 -18.26 -0.39
N GLU A 234 28.04 -17.31 0.54
CA GLU A 234 26.73 -16.85 1.04
C GLU A 234 25.92 -16.18 -0.09
N PHE A 235 26.57 -15.37 -0.92
CA PHE A 235 25.94 -14.76 -2.09
C PHE A 235 25.36 -15.82 -3.05
N LYS A 236 26.14 -16.85 -3.37
CA LYS A 236 25.69 -17.97 -4.23
C LYS A 236 24.55 -18.76 -3.59
N ASP A 237 24.59 -18.98 -2.28
CA ASP A 237 23.51 -19.64 -1.54
C ASP A 237 22.21 -18.82 -1.57
N LEU A 238 22.29 -17.50 -1.37
CA LEU A 238 21.14 -16.59 -1.46
C LEU A 238 20.53 -16.54 -2.87
N LEU A 239 21.32 -16.69 -3.92
CA LEU A 239 20.82 -16.82 -5.30
C LEU A 239 20.05 -18.14 -5.51
N GLN A 240 20.44 -19.22 -4.84
CA GLN A 240 19.83 -20.54 -5.01
C GLN A 240 18.54 -20.74 -4.21
N ARG A 241 18.38 -20.03 -3.08
CA ARG A 241 17.19 -20.15 -2.20
C ARG A 241 15.90 -19.55 -2.78
N GLN A 242 15.92 -19.10 -4.03
CA GLN A 242 14.77 -18.47 -4.66
C GLN A 242 13.73 -19.50 -5.12
N GLY A 243 12.68 -19.65 -4.31
CA GLY A 243 11.49 -20.44 -4.60
C GLY A 243 10.42 -20.48 -3.50
N ALA A 244 10.61 -19.75 -2.39
CA ALA A 244 9.72 -19.85 -1.23
C ALA A 244 9.43 -18.49 -0.59
N TRP A 245 8.68 -17.62 -1.27
CA TRP A 245 7.89 -16.54 -0.67
C TRP A 245 6.64 -16.29 -1.50
#